data_AF-A0A2G9NGE9-F1
#
_entry.id   AF-A0A2G9NGE9-F1
#
_cell.length_a   1.000
_cell.length_b   1.000
_cell.length_c   1.000
_cell.angle_alpha   90.00
_cell.angle_beta   90.00
_cell.angle_gamma   90.00
#
_symmetry.space_group_name_H-M   'P 1'
#
loop_
_entity.id
_entity.type
_entity.pdbx_description
1 polymer ?
#
loop_
_entity_poly.entity_id
_entity_poly.type
_entity_poly.pdbx_seq_one_letter_code
_entity_poly.pdbx_strand_id
1 'polypeptide(L)'
;MTKAKFLQRDWTRFSRLGRRKKSKQKWRRPTGRDNKMREKRRGYPVVVSIGYRKKAIDRNKVDGKEIVMIFNVSDLTKVGKNNVAHIGKVGAKKKSEIAKKAIEMKINLLNVNENKLFKTIEKKKKKAQEKKSLEKKSLEKKEKKEKKTREVKADKPIKEDKKIEEETKEKVE
;
A
#
# COMPACT_ATOMS: atom_id res chain seq x y z
N MET A 1 11.28 14.28 32.74
CA MET A 1 12.46 13.39 32.65
C MET A 1 12.45 12.67 31.30
N THR A 2 13.51 12.73 30.51
CA THR A 2 13.58 12.02 29.23
C THR A 2 13.74 10.52 29.48
N LYS A 3 13.02 9.69 28.71
CA LYS A 3 13.10 8.24 28.84
C LYS A 3 14.51 7.77 28.46
N ALA A 4 15.14 6.99 29.34
CA ALA A 4 16.42 6.37 29.06
C ALA A 4 16.39 5.52 27.77
N LYS A 5 17.42 5.66 26.93
CA LYS A 5 17.65 4.83 25.75
C LYS A 5 18.67 3.76 26.09
N PHE A 6 18.26 2.50 26.05
CA PHE A 6 19.14 1.37 26.28
C PHE A 6 19.80 0.95 24.97
N LEU A 7 21.01 1.45 24.72
CA LEU A 7 21.81 1.13 23.54
C LEU A 7 23.17 0.58 23.98
N GLN A 8 23.78 -0.27 23.15
CA GLN A 8 25.14 -0.76 23.40
C GLN A 8 26.14 0.40 23.48
N ARG A 9 27.19 0.23 24.28
CA ARG A 9 28.30 1.18 24.37
C ARG A 9 28.91 1.45 22.98
N ASP A 10 29.32 2.70 22.74
CA ASP A 10 29.96 3.17 21.50
C ASP A 10 29.11 3.03 20.23
N TRP A 11 27.79 2.84 20.35
CA TRP A 11 26.88 2.79 19.19
C TRP A 11 26.95 4.07 18.33
N THR A 12 27.27 5.21 18.95
CA THR A 12 27.46 6.51 18.28
C THR A 12 28.77 6.59 17.49
N ARG A 13 29.78 5.81 17.87
CA ARG A 13 31.12 5.82 17.27
C ARG A 13 31.17 4.98 16.00
N PHE A 14 30.57 3.78 16.03
CA PHE A 14 30.72 2.79 14.95
C PHE A 14 29.43 2.57 14.15
N SER A 15 29.51 2.62 12.82
CA SER A 15 28.38 2.29 11.91
C SER A 15 27.91 0.84 12.06
N ARG A 16 28.82 -0.09 12.35
CA ARG A 16 28.49 -1.50 12.64
C ARG A 16 27.63 -1.65 13.90
N LEU A 17 27.77 -0.75 14.87
CA LEU A 17 27.03 -0.75 16.14
C LEU A 17 25.74 0.10 16.11
N GLY A 18 25.49 0.86 15.04
CA GLY A 18 24.25 1.62 14.88
C GLY A 18 24.40 3.12 14.63
N ARG A 19 25.62 3.63 14.43
CA ARG A 19 25.81 5.02 13.98
C ARG A 19 25.10 5.21 12.64
N ARG A 20 24.11 6.11 12.61
CA ARG A 20 23.21 6.37 11.47
C ARG A 20 22.35 5.18 11.00
N LYS A 21 22.43 4.01 11.64
CA LYS A 21 21.70 2.78 11.27
C LYS A 21 20.81 2.32 12.42
N LYS A 22 19.56 2.80 12.46
CA LYS A 22 18.57 2.46 13.52
C LYS A 22 18.35 0.95 13.67
N SER A 23 18.37 0.19 12.58
CA SER A 23 18.22 -1.27 12.62
C SER A 23 19.33 -2.02 13.37
N LYS A 24 20.51 -1.41 13.51
CA LYS A 24 21.67 -1.98 14.22
C LYS A 24 21.79 -1.47 15.66
N GLN A 25 21.02 -0.46 16.04
CA GLN A 25 20.97 0.07 17.41
C GLN A 25 20.31 -0.95 18.33
N LYS A 26 21.14 -1.81 18.94
CA LYS A 26 20.70 -2.89 19.83
C LYS A 26 21.36 -2.71 21.19
N TRP A 27 20.69 -3.20 22.23
CA TRP A 27 21.30 -3.33 23.56
C TRP A 27 22.21 -4.55 23.61
N ARG A 28 23.37 -4.40 24.27
CA ARG A 28 24.24 -5.51 24.68
C ARG A 28 24.75 -5.22 26.08
N ARG A 29 24.76 -6.24 26.94
CA ARG A 29 25.28 -6.11 28.31
C ARG A 29 26.76 -5.71 28.25
N PRO A 30 27.18 -4.63 28.93
CA PRO A 30 28.60 -4.29 29.01
C PRO A 30 29.32 -5.28 29.91
N THR A 31 30.32 -5.98 29.38
CA THR A 31 31.04 -7.05 30.11
C THR A 31 32.48 -6.70 30.50
N GLY A 32 33.15 -5.82 29.74
CA GLY A 32 34.57 -5.50 29.97
C GLY A 32 34.87 -4.96 31.38
N ARG A 33 36.07 -5.29 31.90
CA ARG A 33 36.54 -4.94 33.26
C ARG A 33 36.46 -3.44 33.52
N ASP A 34 37.08 -2.63 32.65
CA ASP A 34 37.12 -1.17 32.77
C ASP A 34 35.93 -0.47 32.10
N ASN A 35 34.86 -1.22 31.86
CA ASN A 35 33.72 -0.67 31.17
C ASN A 35 32.94 0.29 32.08
N LYS A 36 33.07 1.59 31.85
CA LYS A 36 32.42 2.65 32.65
C LYS A 36 30.89 2.60 32.62
N MET A 37 30.31 2.02 31.56
CA MET A 37 28.88 1.71 31.52
C MET A 37 28.53 0.57 32.50
N ARG A 38 29.36 -0.48 32.61
CA ARG A 38 29.22 -1.58 33.57
C ARG A 38 29.34 -1.08 35.02
N GLU A 39 30.32 -0.22 35.27
CA GLU A 39 30.53 0.46 36.56
C GLU A 39 29.47 1.52 36.89
N LYS A 40 28.54 1.82 35.96
CA LYS A 40 27.47 2.82 36.11
C LYS A 40 27.98 4.22 36.46
N ARG A 41 29.13 4.64 35.93
CA ARG A 41 29.69 5.98 36.18
C ARG A 41 28.80 7.07 35.57
N ARG A 42 28.74 8.23 36.25
CA ARG A 42 28.06 9.44 35.75
C ARG A 42 28.62 9.84 34.38
N GLY A 43 27.75 10.26 33.47
CA GLY A 43 28.09 10.63 32.10
C GLY A 43 28.01 9.49 31.07
N TYR A 44 27.96 8.23 31.51
CA TYR A 44 27.73 7.08 30.63
C TYR A 44 26.24 6.68 30.56
N PRO A 45 25.79 6.05 29.46
CA PRO A 45 24.42 5.56 29.34
C PRO A 45 24.05 4.58 30.47
N VAL A 46 22.80 4.64 30.91
CA VAL A 46 22.30 3.76 31.97
C VAL A 46 22.21 2.31 31.51
N VAL A 47 22.46 1.39 32.45
CA VAL A 47 22.33 -0.06 32.23
C VAL A 47 20.90 -0.51 32.48
N VAL A 48 20.42 -1.45 31.67
CA VAL A 48 19.11 -2.08 31.86
C VAL A 48 19.04 -2.70 33.27
N SER A 49 18.02 -2.32 34.03
CA SER A 49 17.70 -2.87 35.35
C SER A 49 16.19 -2.99 35.51
N ILE A 50 15.74 -3.80 36.48
CA ILE A 50 14.32 -4.05 36.76
C ILE A 50 13.60 -2.75 37.16
N GLY A 51 14.31 -1.80 37.81
CA GLY A 51 13.74 -0.51 38.22
C GLY A 51 13.27 0.38 37.07
N TYR A 52 13.74 0.15 35.84
CA TYR A 52 13.25 0.87 34.66
C TYR A 52 11.98 0.26 34.04
N ARG A 53 11.46 -0.82 34.63
CA ARG A 53 10.21 -1.45 34.18
C ARG A 53 9.04 -0.49 34.40
N LYS A 54 8.20 -0.33 33.37
CA LYS A 54 6.95 0.42 33.48
C LYS A 54 5.94 -0.31 34.37
N LYS A 55 5.00 0.44 34.96
CA LYS A 55 3.84 -0.10 35.69
C LYS A 55 3.12 -1.15 34.85
N ALA A 56 2.60 -2.19 35.51
CA ALA A 56 1.94 -3.30 34.83
C ALA A 56 0.73 -2.84 33.99
N ILE A 57 -0.02 -1.86 34.50
CA ILE A 57 -1.25 -1.32 33.90
C ILE A 57 -0.95 -0.59 32.57
N ASP A 58 0.16 0.14 32.51
CA ASP A 58 0.54 0.97 31.34
C ASP A 58 1.37 0.19 30.31
N ARG A 59 1.79 -1.02 30.66
CA ARG A 59 2.66 -1.84 29.81
C ARG A 59 1.85 -2.39 28.64
N ASN A 60 2.46 -2.41 27.46
CA ASN A 60 1.87 -2.94 26.22
C ASN A 60 0.63 -2.19 25.71
N LYS A 61 0.33 -1.00 26.23
CA LYS A 61 -0.77 -0.16 25.77
C LYS A 61 -0.28 1.04 24.96
N VAL A 62 -1.08 1.47 24.01
CA VAL A 62 -0.90 2.72 23.26
C VAL A 62 -2.03 3.65 23.66
N ASP A 63 -1.70 4.82 24.21
CA ASP A 63 -2.68 5.80 24.71
C ASP A 63 -3.73 5.19 25.68
N GLY A 64 -3.29 4.25 26.53
CA GLY A 64 -4.16 3.55 27.49
C GLY A 64 -5.01 2.43 26.90
N LYS A 65 -4.91 2.17 25.59
CA LYS A 65 -5.68 1.14 24.87
C LYS A 65 -4.83 -0.09 24.56
N GLU A 66 -5.46 -1.26 24.55
CA GLU A 66 -4.79 -2.52 24.24
C GLU A 66 -4.65 -2.72 22.73
N ILE A 67 -3.52 -3.28 22.30
CA ILE A 67 -3.24 -3.50 20.88
C ILE A 67 -3.80 -4.87 20.46
N VAL A 68 -4.70 -4.88 19.48
CA VAL A 68 -5.21 -6.11 18.87
C VAL A 68 -4.63 -6.24 17.46
N MET A 69 -4.01 -7.38 17.18
CA MET A 69 -3.41 -7.64 15.87
C MET A 69 -4.45 -8.22 14.89
N ILE A 70 -4.52 -7.67 13.68
CA ILE A 70 -5.57 -7.97 12.69
C ILE A 70 -4.94 -8.39 11.37
N PHE A 71 -5.43 -9.49 10.80
CA PHE A 71 -4.96 -10.01 9.52
C PHE A 71 -6.06 -10.08 8.45
N ASN A 72 -7.32 -10.10 8.87
CA ASN A 72 -8.45 -10.19 7.97
C ASN A 72 -9.56 -9.22 8.40
N VAL A 73 -10.66 -9.26 7.66
CA VAL A 73 -11.81 -8.41 7.92
C VAL A 73 -12.65 -8.92 9.10
N SER A 74 -12.70 -10.24 9.33
CA SER A 74 -13.46 -10.82 10.44
C SER A 74 -12.83 -10.50 11.80
N ASP A 75 -11.52 -10.31 11.86
CA ASP A 75 -10.78 -9.94 13.06
C ASP A 75 -11.16 -8.54 13.58
N LEU A 76 -11.81 -7.69 12.76
CA LEU A 76 -12.32 -6.39 13.20
C LEU A 76 -13.45 -6.53 14.24
N THR A 77 -14.21 -7.62 14.24
CA THR A 77 -15.28 -7.83 15.22
C THR A 77 -14.73 -8.11 16.62
N LYS A 78 -13.48 -8.59 16.72
CA LYS A 78 -12.78 -8.85 17.99
C LYS A 78 -12.29 -7.56 18.66
N VAL A 79 -12.36 -6.42 17.97
CA VAL A 79 -11.84 -5.15 18.47
C VAL A 79 -12.95 -4.44 19.26
N GLY A 80 -12.81 -4.42 20.58
CA GLY A 80 -13.67 -3.62 21.46
C GLY A 80 -13.36 -2.12 21.42
N LYS A 81 -14.23 -1.32 22.04
CA LYS A 81 -14.11 0.16 22.10
C LYS A 81 -12.80 0.65 22.74
N ASN A 82 -12.24 -0.13 23.66
CA ASN A 82 -11.01 0.20 24.39
C ASN A 82 -9.74 -0.33 23.72
N ASN A 83 -9.86 -0.92 22.53
CA ASN A 83 -8.74 -1.53 21.82
C ASN A 83 -8.34 -0.68 20.61
N VAL A 84 -7.07 -0.75 20.26
CA VAL A 84 -6.53 -0.17 19.03
C VAL A 84 -6.12 -1.31 18.12
N ALA A 85 -6.57 -1.21 16.87
CA ALA A 85 -6.29 -2.20 15.85
C ALA A 85 -4.91 -1.98 15.22
N HIS A 86 -4.07 -3.02 15.20
CA HIS A 86 -2.81 -3.05 14.49
C HIS A 86 -2.88 -4.01 13.31
N ILE A 87 -2.80 -3.47 12.10
CA ILE A 87 -2.81 -4.26 10.87
C ILE A 87 -1.46 -4.95 10.70
N GLY A 88 -1.50 -6.28 10.62
CA GLY A 88 -0.32 -7.12 10.35
C GLY A 88 0.19 -7.02 8.91
N LYS A 89 0.96 -8.03 8.49
CA LYS A 89 1.52 -8.09 7.14
C LYS A 89 0.47 -8.60 6.14
N VAL A 90 -0.37 -7.69 5.68
CA VAL A 90 -1.43 -7.96 4.69
C VAL A 90 -1.18 -7.22 3.37
N GLY A 91 -1.66 -7.79 2.27
CA GLY A 91 -1.58 -7.18 0.93
C GLY A 91 -2.43 -5.92 0.79
N ALA A 92 -2.11 -5.08 -0.20
CA ALA A 92 -2.76 -3.78 -0.39
C ALA A 92 -4.28 -3.86 -0.59
N LYS A 93 -4.77 -4.91 -1.26
CA LYS A 93 -6.21 -5.17 -1.46
C LYS A 93 -6.93 -5.35 -0.11
N LYS A 94 -6.47 -6.31 0.70
CA LYS A 94 -7.02 -6.58 2.04
C LYS A 94 -6.89 -5.37 2.98
N LYS A 95 -5.77 -4.63 2.93
CA LYS A 95 -5.62 -3.38 3.70
C LYS A 95 -6.73 -2.37 3.39
N SER A 96 -7.10 -2.25 2.11
CA SER A 96 -8.13 -1.32 1.66
C SER A 96 -9.53 -1.75 2.14
N GLU A 97 -9.81 -3.05 2.15
CA GLU A 97 -11.07 -3.61 2.66
C GLU A 97 -11.18 -3.44 4.18
N ILE A 98 -10.10 -3.74 4.91
CA ILE A 98 -10.02 -3.54 6.37
C ILE A 98 -10.20 -2.06 6.72
N ALA A 99 -9.55 -1.15 5.99
CA ALA A 99 -9.67 0.29 6.26
C ALA A 99 -11.10 0.81 6.07
N LYS A 100 -11.83 0.34 5.05
CA LYS A 100 -13.24 0.74 4.84
C LYS A 100 -14.13 0.31 5.99
N LYS A 101 -14.04 -0.98 6.36
CA LYS A 101 -14.81 -1.51 7.48
C LYS A 101 -14.41 -0.91 8.83
N ALA A 102 -13.14 -0.57 9.01
CA ALA A 102 -12.68 0.14 10.21
C ALA A 102 -13.33 1.53 10.33
N ILE A 103 -13.46 2.28 9.23
CA ILE A 103 -14.17 3.57 9.21
C ILE A 103 -15.65 3.38 9.53
N GLU A 104 -16.30 2.40 8.91
CA GLU A 104 -17.72 2.07 9.16
C GLU A 104 -17.95 1.73 10.64
N MET A 105 -17.06 0.94 11.24
CA MET A 105 -17.13 0.52 12.65
C MET A 105 -16.49 1.53 13.63
N LYS A 106 -15.96 2.66 13.14
CA LYS A 106 -15.24 3.69 13.91
C LYS A 106 -14.10 3.14 14.78
N ILE A 107 -13.34 2.20 14.24
CA ILE A 107 -12.18 1.58 14.90
C ILE A 107 -10.90 2.30 14.50
N ASN A 108 -10.11 2.75 15.47
CA ASN A 108 -8.83 3.41 15.20
C ASN A 108 -7.73 2.40 14.78
N LEU A 109 -7.14 2.63 13.61
CA LEU A 109 -5.98 1.89 13.12
C LEU A 109 -4.64 2.57 13.45
N LEU A 110 -3.68 1.85 14.04
CA LEU A 110 -2.39 2.42 14.46
C LEU A 110 -1.42 2.70 13.31
N ASN A 111 -1.32 1.77 12.35
CA ASN A 111 -0.27 1.79 11.31
C ASN A 111 -0.73 2.44 10.00
N VAL A 112 -1.98 2.89 9.92
CA VAL A 112 -2.62 3.27 8.66
C VAL A 112 -3.45 4.52 8.87
N ASN A 113 -3.25 5.52 8.00
CA ASN A 113 -4.12 6.68 7.94
C ASN A 113 -5.35 6.36 7.07
N GLU A 114 -6.47 6.08 7.72
CA GLU A 114 -7.77 5.72 7.14
C GLU A 114 -8.22 6.71 6.06
N ASN A 115 -8.18 8.01 6.38
CA ASN A 115 -8.64 9.09 5.52
C ASN A 115 -7.80 9.21 4.24
N LYS A 116 -6.48 9.04 4.35
CA LYS A 116 -5.58 9.09 3.19
C LYS A 116 -5.82 7.91 2.25
N LEU A 117 -6.05 6.72 2.80
CA LEU A 117 -6.35 5.53 2.00
C LEU A 117 -7.68 5.66 1.27
N PHE A 118 -8.73 6.10 1.97
CA PHE A 118 -10.06 6.25 1.39
C PHE A 118 -10.06 7.21 0.18
N LYS A 119 -9.50 8.42 0.35
CA LYS A 119 -9.34 9.41 -0.74
C LYS A 119 -8.55 8.83 -1.93
N THR A 120 -7.54 8.02 -1.66
CA THR A 120 -6.73 7.39 -2.72
C THR A 120 -7.52 6.33 -3.48
N ILE A 121 -8.34 5.54 -2.78
CA ILE A 121 -9.20 4.50 -3.36
C ILE A 121 -10.29 5.14 -4.23
N GLU A 122 -10.94 6.19 -3.75
CA GLU A 122 -11.96 6.92 -4.52
C GLU A 122 -11.39 7.51 -5.80
N LYS A 123 -10.22 8.17 -5.72
CA LYS A 123 -9.53 8.70 -6.89
C LYS A 123 -9.17 7.59 -7.89
N LYS A 124 -8.71 6.42 -7.42
CA LYS A 124 -8.42 5.27 -8.31
C LYS A 124 -9.68 4.72 -8.98
N LYS A 125 -10.79 4.60 -8.24
CA LYS A 125 -12.08 4.15 -8.82
C LYS A 125 -12.59 5.12 -9.89
N LYS A 126 -12.56 6.44 -9.61
CA LYS A 126 -12.96 7.48 -10.58
C LYS A 126 -12.13 7.40 -11.86
N LYS A 127 -10.79 7.33 -11.75
CA LYS A 127 -9.90 7.17 -12.92
C LYS A 127 -10.16 5.89 -13.71
N ALA A 128 -10.47 4.79 -13.04
CA ALA A 128 -10.79 3.53 -13.72
C ALA A 128 -12.12 3.59 -14.48
N GLN A 129 -13.15 4.23 -13.91
CA GLN A 129 -14.44 4.45 -14.59
C GLN A 129 -14.28 5.39 -15.79
N GLU A 130 -13.53 6.46 -15.64
CA GLU A 130 -13.24 7.42 -16.70
C GLU A 130 -12.52 6.76 -17.88
N LYS A 131 -11.47 5.94 -17.61
CA LYS A 131 -10.79 5.14 -18.64
C LYS A 131 -11.74 4.17 -19.37
N LYS A 132 -12.57 3.43 -18.63
CA LYS A 132 -13.56 2.52 -19.23
C LYS A 132 -14.59 3.26 -20.10
N SER A 133 -14.99 4.46 -19.68
CA SER A 133 -15.92 5.29 -20.46
C SER A 133 -15.30 5.82 -21.76
N LEU A 134 -14.01 6.17 -21.72
CA LEU A 134 -13.22 6.59 -22.89
C LEU A 134 -12.99 5.42 -23.86
N GLU A 135 -12.66 4.23 -23.35
CA GLU A 135 -12.53 3.00 -24.17
C GLU A 135 -13.85 2.64 -24.86
N LYS A 136 -14.98 2.64 -24.14
CA LYS A 136 -16.31 2.39 -24.73
C LYS A 136 -16.65 3.40 -25.85
N LYS A 137 -16.41 4.70 -25.61
CA LYS A 137 -16.61 5.74 -26.64
C LYS A 137 -15.68 5.56 -27.86
N SER A 138 -14.47 5.03 -27.65
CA SER A 138 -13.52 4.77 -28.73
C SER A 138 -13.92 3.53 -29.57
N LEU A 139 -14.49 2.50 -28.94
CA LEU A 139 -15.02 1.30 -29.60
C LEU A 139 -16.29 1.62 -30.41
N GLU A 140 -17.24 2.39 -29.85
CA GLU A 140 -18.43 2.85 -30.59
C GLU A 140 -18.07 3.73 -31.80
N LYS A 141 -17.01 4.56 -31.69
CA LYS A 141 -16.51 5.35 -32.83
C LYS A 141 -15.88 4.48 -33.93
N LYS A 142 -15.23 3.36 -33.57
CA LYS A 142 -14.68 2.41 -34.54
C LYS A 142 -15.79 1.64 -35.25
N GLU A 143 -16.79 1.14 -34.52
CA GLU A 143 -17.95 0.45 -35.10
C GLU A 143 -18.77 1.38 -36.02
N LYS A 144 -18.96 2.66 -35.65
CA LYS A 144 -19.62 3.64 -36.53
C LYS A 144 -18.80 3.96 -37.79
N LYS A 145 -17.46 3.93 -37.72
CA LYS A 145 -16.59 4.10 -38.90
C LYS A 145 -16.64 2.86 -39.81
N GLU A 146 -16.66 1.65 -39.25
CA GLU A 146 -16.77 0.40 -40.01
C GLU A 146 -18.15 0.23 -40.67
N LYS A 147 -19.24 0.67 -40.03
CA LYS A 147 -20.58 0.68 -40.65
C LYS A 147 -20.65 1.66 -41.83
N LYS A 148 -20.09 2.88 -41.67
CA LYS A 148 -20.01 3.86 -42.78
C LYS A 148 -19.15 3.37 -43.96
N THR A 149 -18.06 2.66 -43.73
CA THR A 149 -17.25 2.10 -44.84
C THR A 149 -17.88 0.87 -45.49
N ARG A 150 -18.78 0.15 -44.80
CA ARG A 150 -19.58 -0.94 -45.37
C ARG A 150 -20.74 -0.42 -46.22
N GLU A 151 -21.43 0.64 -45.79
CA GLU A 151 -22.48 1.29 -46.59
C GLU A 151 -21.93 1.91 -47.90
N VAL A 152 -20.78 2.60 -47.85
CA VAL A 152 -20.13 3.18 -49.06
C VAL A 152 -19.65 2.11 -50.07
N LYS A 153 -19.49 0.84 -49.65
CA LYS A 153 -19.13 -0.27 -50.56
C LYS A 153 -20.34 -0.94 -51.21
N ALA A 154 -21.56 -0.75 -50.70
CA ALA A 154 -22.78 -1.31 -51.26
C ALA A 154 -23.35 -0.47 -52.43
N ASP A 155 -23.02 0.82 -52.50
CA ASP A 155 -23.56 1.76 -53.50
C ASP A 155 -22.66 1.97 -54.74
N LYS A 156 -21.59 1.17 -54.96
CA LYS A 156 -20.81 1.25 -56.21
C LYS A 156 -21.55 0.50 -57.34
N PRO A 157 -21.97 1.18 -58.43
CA PRO A 157 -22.76 0.57 -59.49
C PRO A 157 -21.91 -0.32 -60.40
N ILE A 158 -22.53 -1.40 -60.87
CA ILE A 158 -22.10 -2.38 -61.88
C ILE A 158 -21.67 -1.64 -63.16
N LYS A 159 -20.36 -1.55 -63.44
CA LYS A 159 -19.79 -1.00 -64.68
C LYS A 159 -18.54 -1.74 -65.16
N GLU A 160 -18.44 -3.04 -64.91
CA GLU A 160 -17.31 -3.85 -65.42
C GLU A 160 -17.72 -4.93 -66.43
N ASP A 161 -19.01 -5.28 -66.55
CA ASP A 161 -19.44 -6.37 -67.45
C ASP A 161 -19.52 -5.97 -68.94
N LYS A 162 -19.45 -4.68 -69.29
CA LYS A 162 -19.45 -4.24 -70.70
C LYS A 162 -18.08 -4.21 -71.37
N LYS A 163 -16.99 -4.31 -70.60
CA LYS A 163 -15.63 -4.26 -71.17
C LYS A 163 -15.11 -5.62 -71.63
N ILE A 164 -15.69 -6.71 -71.13
CA ILE A 164 -15.25 -8.07 -71.46
C ILE A 164 -15.88 -8.56 -72.78
N GLU A 165 -17.07 -8.07 -73.16
CA GLU A 165 -17.70 -8.47 -74.43
C GLU A 165 -17.07 -7.82 -75.68
N GLU A 166 -16.50 -6.61 -75.57
CA GLU A 166 -15.80 -5.96 -76.71
C GLU A 166 -14.44 -6.61 -77.00
N GLU A 167 -13.66 -7.00 -75.98
CA GLU A 167 -12.37 -7.68 -76.19
C GLU A 167 -12.48 -9.11 -76.74
N THR A 168 -13.64 -9.77 -76.58
CA THR A 168 -13.86 -11.11 -77.16
C THR A 168 -14.28 -11.11 -78.63
N LYS A 169 -14.79 -9.98 -79.16
CA LYS A 169 -15.18 -9.88 -80.57
C LYS A 169 -14.04 -9.48 -81.50
N GLU A 170 -13.00 -8.83 -80.99
CA GLU A 170 -11.85 -8.38 -81.78
C GLU A 170 -10.78 -9.47 -82.01
N LYS A 171 -10.95 -10.68 -81.44
CA LYS A 171 -10.00 -11.80 -81.57
C LYS A 171 -10.44 -12.91 -82.54
N VAL A 172 -11.52 -12.72 -83.30
CA VAL A 172 -12.10 -13.77 -84.18
C VAL A 172 -12.17 -13.35 -85.67
N GLU A 173 -11.64 -12.20 -86.08
CA GLU A 173 -11.53 -11.80 -87.50
C GLU A 173 -10.10 -11.86 -88.03
#